data_AF-A0A178TEN4-F1
#
_entry.id   AF-A0A178TEN4-F1
#
_cell.length_a   1.000
_cell.length_b   1.000
_cell.length_c   1.000
_cell.angle_alpha   90.00
_cell.angle_beta   90.00
_cell.angle_gamma   90.00
#
_symmetry.space_group_name_H-M   'P 1'
#
loop_
_entity.id
_entity.type
_entity.pdbx_description
1 polymer ?
#
loop_
_entity_poly.entity_id
_entity_poly.type
_entity_poly.pdbx_seq_one_letter_code
_entity_poly.pdbx_strand_id
1 'polypeptide(L)'
;MTIEQQTNKEIVQAIEQYVEQESEEWVQHVLSNAKTVGDLMTALWEHGKVKKDGTEVERMLHRLIYERGASTIKALIREMECLVSEKALSHFGDSAIR
;
A
#
# COMPACT_ATOMS: atom_id res chain seq x y z
N MET A 1 5.63 2.07 36.16
CA MET A 1 4.68 1.77 35.08
C MET A 1 3.54 0.97 35.70
N THR A 2 2.30 1.42 35.56
CA THR A 2 1.13 0.73 36.17
C THR A 2 0.69 -0.46 35.32
N ILE A 3 -0.06 -1.39 35.90
CA ILE A 3 -0.62 -2.55 35.19
C ILE A 3 -1.46 -2.10 33.98
N GLU A 4 -2.27 -1.05 34.13
CA GLU A 4 -3.06 -0.47 33.02
C GLU A 4 -2.18 0.08 31.88
N GLN A 5 -1.05 0.71 32.20
CA GLN A 5 -0.11 1.21 31.18
C GLN A 5 0.56 0.08 30.41
N GLN A 6 0.87 -1.03 31.09
CA GLN A 6 1.41 -2.25 30.48
C GLN A 6 0.38 -2.87 29.52
N THR A 7 -0.86 -3.04 29.97
CA THR A 7 -1.96 -3.61 29.17
C THR A 7 -2.30 -2.76 27.95
N ASN A 8 -2.34 -1.44 28.10
CA ASN A 8 -2.58 -0.54 26.96
C ASN A 8 -1.48 -0.64 25.90
N LYS A 9 -0.22 -0.78 26.33
CA LYS A 9 0.91 -0.96 25.41
C LYS A 9 0.80 -2.27 24.63
N GLU A 10 0.42 -3.36 25.29
CA GLU A 10 0.24 -4.67 24.66
C GLU A 10 -0.91 -4.66 23.64
N ILE A 11 -2.02 -4.00 23.96
CA ILE A 11 -3.15 -3.84 23.04
C ILE A 11 -2.76 -3.03 21.80
N VAL A 12 -2.06 -1.90 21.98
CA VAL A 12 -1.58 -1.08 20.85
C VAL A 12 -0.64 -1.88 19.96
N GLN A 13 0.31 -2.61 20.55
CA GLN A 13 1.24 -3.46 19.79
C GLN A 13 0.51 -4.56 19.02
N ALA A 14 -0.51 -5.19 19.61
CA ALA A 14 -1.31 -6.19 18.92
C ALA A 14 -2.08 -5.59 17.73
N ILE A 15 -2.62 -4.38 17.88
CA ILE A 15 -3.30 -3.66 16.79
C ILE A 15 -2.31 -3.29 15.68
N GLU A 16 -1.12 -2.78 16.03
CA GLU A 16 -0.09 -2.43 15.06
C GLU A 16 0.36 -3.65 14.24
N GLN A 17 0.61 -4.79 14.90
CA GLN A 17 0.97 -6.05 14.25
C GLN A 17 -0.14 -6.55 13.33
N TYR A 18 -1.39 -6.47 13.77
CA TYR A 18 -2.53 -6.86 12.95
C TYR A 18 -2.65 -5.98 11.70
N VAL A 19 -2.56 -4.65 11.86
CA VAL A 19 -2.61 -3.71 10.73
C VAL A 19 -1.46 -3.96 9.75
N GLU A 20 -0.25 -4.22 10.26
CA GLU A 20 0.91 -4.55 9.45
C GLU A 20 0.68 -5.82 8.62
N GLN A 21 0.33 -6.93 9.27
CA GLN A 21 0.10 -8.21 8.61
C GLN A 21 -0.99 -8.12 7.54
N GLU A 22 -2.17 -7.61 7.88
CA GLU A 22 -3.29 -7.51 6.94
C GLU A 22 -2.95 -6.57 5.76
N SER A 23 -2.20 -5.50 6.02
CA SER A 23 -1.76 -4.59 4.95
C SER A 23 -0.78 -5.27 3.99
N GLU A 24 0.13 -6.10 4.50
CA GLU A 24 1.09 -6.85 3.69
C GLU A 24 0.40 -7.93 2.87
N GLU A 25 -0.51 -8.70 3.47
CA GLU A 25 -1.30 -9.71 2.76
C GLU A 25 -2.11 -9.08 1.61
N TRP A 26 -2.75 -7.95 1.87
CA TRP A 26 -3.45 -7.21 0.84
C TRP A 26 -2.53 -6.73 -0.28
N VAL A 27 -1.38 -6.13 0.05
CA VAL A 27 -0.41 -5.67 -0.96
C VAL A 27 0.09 -6.84 -1.79
N GLN A 28 0.47 -7.96 -1.17
CA GLN A 28 0.90 -9.16 -1.89
C GLN A 28 -0.18 -9.68 -2.82
N HIS A 29 -1.43 -9.70 -2.38
CA HIS A 29 -2.57 -10.06 -3.21
C HIS A 29 -2.70 -9.14 -4.43
N VAL A 30 -2.62 -7.82 -4.25
CA VAL A 30 -2.68 -6.86 -5.37
C VAL A 30 -1.51 -7.09 -6.35
N LEU A 31 -0.29 -7.23 -5.84
CA LEU A 31 0.91 -7.40 -6.67
C LEU A 31 0.91 -8.73 -7.43
N SER A 32 0.37 -9.79 -6.84
CA SER A 32 0.26 -11.10 -7.51
C SER A 32 -0.71 -11.10 -8.69
N ASN A 33 -1.68 -10.18 -8.69
CA ASN A 33 -2.74 -10.12 -9.70
C ASN A 33 -2.54 -8.98 -10.72
N ALA A 34 -1.85 -7.91 -10.33
CA ALA A 34 -1.63 -6.75 -11.19
C ALA A 34 -0.62 -7.07 -12.31
N LYS A 35 -0.99 -6.75 -13.56
CA LYS A 35 -0.13 -6.88 -14.73
C LYS A 35 0.37 -5.53 -15.24
N THR A 36 -0.30 -4.46 -14.84
CA THR A 36 -0.06 -3.10 -15.30
C THR A 36 -0.16 -2.10 -14.16
N VAL A 37 0.39 -0.91 -14.34
CA VAL A 37 0.17 0.24 -13.44
C VAL A 37 -1.32 0.57 -13.33
N GLY A 38 -2.10 0.36 -14.39
CA GLY A 38 -3.55 0.53 -14.38
C GLY A 38 -4.27 -0.41 -13.41
N ASP A 39 -3.78 -1.65 -13.26
CA ASP A 39 -4.33 -2.61 -12.30
C ASP A 39 -4.04 -2.18 -10.86
N LEU A 40 -2.85 -1.64 -10.60
CA LEU A 40 -2.47 -1.09 -9.29
C LEU A 40 -3.35 0.13 -8.92
N MET A 41 -3.58 1.02 -9.88
CA MET A 41 -4.46 2.18 -9.70
C MET A 41 -5.92 1.78 -9.46
N THR A 42 -6.40 0.76 -10.17
CA THR A 42 -7.73 0.18 -9.96
C THR A 42 -7.87 -0.40 -8.55
N ALA A 43 -6.88 -1.18 -8.10
CA ALA A 43 -6.88 -1.77 -6.76
C ALA A 43 -6.92 -0.70 -5.66
N LEU A 44 -6.14 0.38 -5.81
CA LEU A 44 -6.19 1.53 -4.91
C LEU A 44 -7.57 2.18 -4.87
N TRP A 45 -8.20 2.37 -6.03
CA TRP A 45 -9.54 2.96 -6.11
C TRP A 45 -10.62 2.09 -5.47
N GLU A 46 -10.53 0.77 -5.65
CA GLU A 46 -11.52 -0.16 -5.12
C GLU A 46 -11.40 -0.36 -3.62
N HIS A 47 -10.19 -0.59 -3.11
CA HIS A 47 -9.94 -0.75 -1.67
C HIS A 47 -9.97 0.58 -0.90
N GLY A 48 -9.78 1.71 -1.57
CA GLY A 48 -9.91 3.04 -0.97
C GLY A 48 -11.35 3.44 -0.66
N LYS A 49 -12.34 2.66 -1.09
CA LYS A 49 -13.74 2.88 -0.73
C LYS A 49 -13.92 2.62 0.76
N VAL A 50 -14.52 3.58 1.44
CA VAL A 50 -14.86 3.45 2.86
C VAL A 50 -15.75 2.21 3.04
N LYS A 51 -15.35 1.31 3.95
CA LYS A 51 -16.18 0.18 4.36
C LYS A 51 -17.50 0.73 4.90
N LYS A 52 -18.60 0.49 4.16
CA LYS A 52 -19.93 1.05 4.49
C LYS A 52 -20.54 0.37 5.72
N ASP A 53 -20.19 -0.90 5.92
CA ASP A 53 -20.73 -1.75 6.97
C ASP A 53 -19.68 -2.01 8.08
N GLY A 54 -20.17 -2.23 9.30
CA GLY A 54 -19.35 -2.52 10.49
C GLY A 54 -19.38 -1.41 11.54
N THR A 55 -18.80 -1.72 12.69
CA THR A 55 -18.56 -0.82 13.82
C THR A 55 -17.58 0.29 13.46
N GLU A 56 -17.51 1.32 14.30
CA GLU A 56 -16.51 2.39 14.15
C GLU A 56 -15.07 1.84 14.17
N VAL A 57 -14.78 0.91 15.09
CA VAL A 57 -13.46 0.28 15.22
C VAL A 57 -13.09 -0.48 13.94
N GLU A 58 -14.01 -1.26 13.37
CA GLU A 58 -13.75 -1.99 12.12
C GLU A 58 -13.48 -1.06 10.93
N ARG A 59 -14.20 0.07 10.87
CA ARG A 59 -13.97 1.09 9.83
C ARG A 59 -12.63 1.80 10.01
N MET A 60 -12.22 2.05 11.25
CA MET A 60 -10.90 2.59 11.56
C MET A 60 -9.78 1.61 11.19
N LEU A 61 -9.90 0.34 11.57
CA LEU A 61 -8.92 -0.70 11.22
C LEU A 61 -8.80 -0.85 9.70
N HIS A 62 -9.93 -0.91 8.98
CA HIS A 62 -9.93 -0.94 7.51
C HIS A 62 -9.18 0.26 6.91
N ARG A 63 -9.39 1.47 7.45
CA ARG A 63 -8.67 2.67 6.99
C ARG A 63 -7.17 2.55 7.22
N LEU A 64 -6.74 2.12 8.41
CA LEU A 64 -5.32 1.98 8.76
C LEU A 64 -4.61 0.96 7.85
N ILE A 65 -5.24 -0.20 7.65
CA ILE A 65 -4.74 -1.26 6.76
C ILE A 65 -4.60 -0.72 5.32
N TYR A 66 -5.64 -0.06 4.81
CA TYR A 66 -5.63 0.52 3.47
C TYR A 66 -4.56 1.61 3.32
N GLU A 67 -4.48 2.57 4.24
CA GLU A 67 -3.52 3.67 4.16
C GLU A 67 -2.08 3.16 4.11
N ARG A 68 -1.76 2.16 4.94
CA ARG A 68 -0.44 1.52 4.97
C ARG A 68 -0.13 0.83 3.65
N GLY A 69 -0.97 -0.09 3.17
CA GLY A 69 -0.70 -0.81 1.93
C GLY A 69 -0.75 0.11 0.68
N ALA A 70 -1.60 1.14 0.69
CA ALA A 70 -1.69 2.10 -0.40
C ALA A 70 -0.41 2.93 -0.55
N SER A 71 0.27 3.23 0.56
CA SER A 71 1.59 3.88 0.54
C SER A 71 2.60 3.03 -0.22
N THR A 72 2.66 1.72 0.07
CA THR A 72 3.55 0.76 -0.61
C THR A 72 3.26 0.68 -2.10
N ILE A 73 1.99 0.53 -2.49
CA ILE A 73 1.60 0.45 -3.91
C ILE A 73 1.93 1.75 -4.64
N LYS A 74 1.70 2.92 -4.02
CA LYS A 74 2.02 4.23 -4.61
C LYS A 74 3.52 4.41 -4.81
N ALA A 75 4.35 3.93 -3.88
CA ALA A 75 5.80 3.97 -4.03
C ALA A 75 6.25 3.14 -5.24
N LEU A 76 5.71 1.93 -5.40
CA LEU A 76 5.99 1.07 -6.55
C LEU A 76 5.55 1.68 -7.89
N ILE A 77 4.38 2.33 -7.94
CA ILE A 77 3.93 3.05 -9.14
C ILE A 77 4.95 4.11 -9.55
N ARG A 78 5.42 4.93 -8.59
CA ARG A 78 6.42 5.97 -8.85
C ARG A 78 7.73 5.39 -9.36
N GLU A 79 8.20 4.30 -8.77
CA GLU A 79 9.42 3.60 -9.24
C GLU A 79 9.27 3.10 -10.68
N MET A 80 8.13 2.49 -11.02
CA MET A 80 7.84 2.03 -12.37
C MET A 80 7.79 3.18 -13.38
N GLU A 81 7.15 4.31 -13.02
CA GLU A 81 7.10 5.51 -13.86
C GLU A 81 8.48 6.13 -14.09
N CYS A 82 9.35 6.15 -13.07
CA CYS A 82 10.74 6.58 -13.20
C CYS A 82 11.53 5.68 -14.16
N LEU A 83 11.44 4.36 -14.01
CA LEU A 83 12.16 3.40 -14.87
C LEU A 83 11.73 3.50 -16.35
N VAL A 84 10.45 3.72 -16.62
CA VAL A 84 9.94 3.95 -17.98
C VAL A 84 10.53 5.24 -18.55
N SER A 85 10.61 6.30 -17.75
CA SER A 85 11.17 7.59 -18.17
C SER A 85 12.68 7.49 -18.46
N GLU A 86 13.45 6.81 -17.60
CA GLU A 86 14.88 6.58 -17.79
C GLU A 86 15.18 5.77 -19.06
N LYS A 87 14.41 4.70 -19.33
CA LYS A 87 14.52 3.92 -20.57
C LYS A 87 14.17 4.74 -21.81
N ALA A 88 13.16 5.60 -21.73
CA ALA A 88 12.80 6.47 -22.84
C ALA A 88 13.96 7.42 -23.17
N LEU A 89 14.61 7.99 -22.16
CA LEU A 89 15.76 8.88 -22.31
C LEU A 89 17.02 8.17 -22.83
N SER A 90 17.28 6.92 -22.43
CA SER A 90 18.42 6.16 -22.97
C SER A 90 18.29 5.85 -24.46
N HIS A 91 17.06 5.62 -24.96
CA HIS A 91 16.81 5.40 -26.39
C HIS A 91 17.06 6.65 -27.26
N PHE A 92 16.94 7.86 -26.72
CA PHE A 92 17.29 9.09 -27.44
C PHE A 92 18.79 9.38 -27.46
N GLY A 93 19.56 8.84 -26.50
CA GLY A 93 21.02 8.98 -26.47
C GLY A 93 21.75 8.18 -27.56
N ASP A 94 21.24 7.00 -27.91
CA ASP A 94 21.85 6.13 -28.94
C ASP A 94 21.54 6.56 -30.39
N SER A 95 20.54 7.43 -30.61
CA SER A 95 20.18 7.91 -31.94
C SER A 95 20.92 9.19 -32.36
N ALA A 96 21.73 9.79 -31.49
CA ALA A 96 22.50 11.02 -31.78
C ALA A 96 23.92 10.74 -32.32
N ILE A 97 24.30 9.47 -32.49
CA ILE A 97 25.57 9.06 -33.11
C ILE A 97 25.27 8.40 -34.46
N ARG A 98 24.98 9.19 -35.48
CA ARG A 98 25.18 8.80 -36.88
C ARG A 98 25.42 10.00 -37.78
#